data_AF-A0AAW6V9F0-F1
#
_entry.id   AF-A0AAW6V9F0-F1
#
_cell.length_a   1.000
_cell.length_b   1.000
_cell.length_c   1.000
_cell.angle_alpha   90.00
_cell.angle_beta   90.00
_cell.angle_gamma   90.00
#
_symmetry.space_group_name_H-M   'P 1'
#
loop_
_entity.id
_entity.type
_entity.pdbx_description
1 polymer ?
#
loop_
_entity_poly.entity_id
_entity_poly.type
_entity_poly.pdbx_seq_one_letter_code
_entity_poly.pdbx_strand_id
1 'polypeptide(L)'
;MPALPGLLSIASDSKNILLRDTVQLLVNLLKTGEFPTAVTSQLQHYQTNVSLPSRWPVMADVKPLLDLEHLPSNMVLWGESMAPDFWRYQVESKISGFDLESANISHENIACWLMREALNLGYPGYNHCALNYDRHIGSQYGSGRGRKGYADRLGKKYYWIALHRLLGILASNVPALEDPYSDYEPTSDHLWSVDVRKVDLTDVRDITAESVYPVLMEETNYAFPDRNSDIKGWVRTDDLSPYEACLIRTDKEGEQWVALSHSYWDEDKAPNENSWNSPYLAVRAYYSSALINESIQNFKQKSARDIFQYNQGNSCYRGYLAEYPDSPVYKQLLNNE
;
A
#
# COMPACT_ATOMS: atom_id res chain seq x y z
N MET A 1 -8.29 -28.18 -10.41
CA MET A 1 -8.37 -26.77 -10.86
C MET A 1 -8.00 -26.67 -12.33
N PRO A 2 -8.97 -26.63 -13.26
CA PRO A 2 -8.70 -26.62 -14.71
C PRO A 2 -7.95 -25.38 -15.22
N ALA A 3 -8.10 -24.23 -14.55
CA ALA A 3 -7.48 -22.95 -14.97
C ALA A 3 -6.01 -22.80 -14.56
N LEU A 4 -5.52 -23.63 -13.63
CA LEU A 4 -4.18 -23.48 -13.04
C LEU A 4 -3.05 -23.54 -14.08
N PRO A 5 -3.02 -24.51 -15.03
CA PRO A 5 -1.96 -24.54 -16.05
C PRO A 5 -1.89 -23.27 -16.90
N GLY A 6 -3.05 -22.72 -17.28
CA GLY A 6 -3.12 -21.47 -18.05
C GLY A 6 -2.63 -20.28 -17.24
N LEU A 7 -3.01 -20.20 -15.96
CA LEU A 7 -2.52 -19.15 -15.05
C LEU A 7 -1.00 -19.20 -14.89
N LEU A 8 -0.44 -20.38 -14.64
CA LEU A 8 1.02 -20.56 -14.48
C LEU A 8 1.75 -20.15 -15.77
N SER A 9 1.25 -20.55 -16.94
CA SER A 9 1.86 -20.17 -18.22
C SER A 9 1.80 -18.67 -18.50
N ILE A 10 0.71 -17.99 -18.15
CA ILE A 10 0.61 -16.53 -18.34
C ILE A 10 1.53 -15.79 -17.36
N ALA A 11 1.62 -16.28 -16.13
CA ALA A 11 2.40 -15.64 -15.08
C ALA A 11 3.91 -15.80 -15.25
N SER A 12 4.38 -16.94 -15.79
CA SER A 12 5.80 -17.18 -16.03
C SER A 12 6.43 -16.13 -16.94
N ASP A 13 5.66 -15.64 -17.92
CA ASP A 13 6.13 -14.66 -18.91
C ASP A 13 5.68 -13.23 -18.57
N SER A 14 4.90 -13.06 -17.49
CA SER A 14 4.40 -11.76 -17.06
C SER A 14 5.50 -10.93 -16.43
N LYS A 15 5.75 -9.76 -17.01
CA LYS A 15 6.62 -8.74 -16.41
C LYS A 15 5.97 -8.06 -15.21
N ASN A 16 4.65 -8.14 -15.04
CA ASN A 16 3.95 -7.41 -13.98
C ASN A 16 4.20 -8.08 -12.62
N ILE A 17 4.89 -7.35 -11.73
CA ILE A 17 5.29 -7.85 -10.41
C ILE A 17 4.12 -8.32 -9.56
N LEU A 18 2.97 -7.65 -9.61
CA LEU A 18 1.79 -8.01 -8.82
C LEU A 18 1.27 -9.40 -9.24
N LEU A 19 1.16 -9.65 -10.55
CA LEU A 19 0.73 -10.96 -11.05
C LEU A 19 1.74 -12.06 -10.70
N ARG A 20 3.03 -11.75 -10.89
CA ARG A 20 4.11 -12.71 -10.69
C ARG A 20 4.20 -13.19 -9.26
N ASP A 21 4.27 -12.26 -8.31
CA ASP A 21 4.42 -12.58 -6.90
C ASP A 21 3.15 -13.21 -6.31
N THR A 22 1.95 -12.77 -6.74
CA THR A 22 0.69 -13.43 -6.34
C THR A 22 0.63 -14.87 -6.83
N VAL A 23 1.07 -15.15 -8.07
CA VAL A 23 1.13 -16.53 -8.56
C VAL A 23 2.24 -17.32 -7.90
N GLN A 24 3.38 -16.71 -7.57
CA GLN A 24 4.44 -17.36 -6.80
C GLN A 24 3.95 -17.78 -5.40
N LEU A 25 3.20 -16.91 -4.71
CA LEU A 25 2.55 -17.23 -3.44
C LEU A 25 1.61 -18.42 -3.58
N LEU A 26 0.76 -18.41 -4.62
CA LEU A 26 -0.15 -19.51 -4.91
C LEU A 26 0.64 -20.81 -5.18
N VAL A 27 1.69 -20.76 -5.99
CA VAL A 27 2.55 -21.93 -6.27
C VAL A 27 3.16 -22.48 -4.99
N ASN A 28 3.71 -21.62 -4.13
CA ASN A 28 4.31 -22.03 -2.86
C ASN A 28 3.28 -22.68 -1.92
N LEU A 29 2.05 -22.16 -1.89
CA LEU A 29 0.96 -22.77 -1.14
C LEU A 29 0.54 -24.13 -1.70
N LEU A 30 0.46 -24.26 -3.03
CA LEU A 30 0.01 -25.49 -3.68
C LEU A 30 1.09 -26.59 -3.70
N LYS A 31 2.37 -26.25 -3.56
CA LYS A 31 3.47 -27.23 -3.50
C LYS A 31 3.32 -28.23 -2.33
N THR A 32 2.59 -27.88 -1.28
CA THR A 32 2.36 -28.76 -0.12
C THR A 32 1.11 -29.64 -0.25
N GLY A 33 0.29 -29.43 -1.28
CA GLY A 33 -0.94 -30.18 -1.51
C GLY A 33 -0.77 -31.39 -2.43
N GLU A 34 -1.80 -32.24 -2.45
CA GLU A 34 -1.87 -33.41 -3.34
C GLU A 34 -2.58 -33.07 -4.66
N PHE A 35 -1.85 -33.11 -5.77
CA PHE A 35 -2.37 -32.82 -7.11
C PHE A 35 -2.01 -33.93 -8.12
N PRO A 36 -2.74 -34.03 -9.24
CA PRO A 36 -2.36 -34.93 -10.34
C PRO A 36 -0.92 -34.67 -10.80
N THR A 37 -0.19 -35.71 -11.18
CA THR A 37 1.25 -35.67 -11.51
C THR A 37 1.64 -34.55 -12.49
N ALA A 38 0.81 -34.30 -13.50
CA ALA A 38 1.05 -33.23 -14.48
C ALA A 38 1.07 -31.83 -13.84
N VAL A 39 0.16 -31.58 -12.90
CA VAL A 39 0.07 -30.30 -12.16
C VAL A 39 1.22 -30.19 -11.17
N THR A 40 1.53 -31.27 -10.45
CA THR A 40 2.67 -31.31 -9.52
C THR A 40 3.99 -31.00 -10.22
N SER A 41 4.21 -31.57 -11.41
CA SER A 41 5.39 -31.28 -12.23
C SER A 41 5.44 -29.80 -12.63
N GLN A 42 4.33 -29.21 -13.05
CA GLN A 42 4.27 -27.77 -13.38
C GLN A 42 4.56 -26.88 -12.16
N LEU A 43 4.02 -27.20 -10.98
CA LEU A 43 4.27 -26.44 -9.75
C LEU A 43 5.72 -26.52 -9.29
N GLN A 44 6.37 -27.69 -9.44
CA GLN A 44 7.77 -27.90 -9.05
C GLN A 44 8.75 -27.16 -9.97
N HIS A 45 8.46 -27.07 -11.26
CA HIS A 45 9.32 -26.43 -12.26
C HIS A 45 8.88 -24.99 -12.61
N TYR A 46 7.90 -24.43 -11.88
CA TYR A 46 7.47 -23.07 -12.11
C TYR A 46 8.61 -22.09 -11.84
N GLN A 47 8.92 -21.28 -12.84
CA GLN A 47 9.91 -20.22 -12.77
C GLN A 47 9.48 -19.04 -13.64
N THR A 48 10.02 -17.86 -13.35
CA THR A 48 9.77 -16.65 -14.14
C THR A 48 10.75 -16.59 -15.30
N ASN A 49 10.26 -16.43 -16.52
CA ASN A 49 11.06 -16.35 -17.74
C ASN A 49 11.35 -14.89 -18.17
N VAL A 50 11.28 -13.95 -17.24
CA VAL A 50 11.46 -12.53 -17.51
C VAL A 50 12.96 -12.19 -17.47
N SER A 51 13.49 -11.68 -18.58
CA SER A 51 14.86 -11.22 -18.70
C SER A 51 14.97 -9.69 -18.80
N LEU A 52 16.16 -9.16 -18.52
CA LEU A 52 16.51 -7.78 -18.85
C LEU A 52 16.39 -7.53 -20.36
N PRO A 53 16.06 -6.30 -20.78
CA PRO A 53 16.10 -5.96 -22.19
C PRO A 53 17.52 -6.13 -22.75
N SER A 54 17.65 -6.67 -23.97
CA SER A 54 18.94 -6.83 -24.64
C SER A 54 19.70 -5.50 -24.82
N ARG A 55 18.94 -4.40 -24.89
CA ARG A 55 19.46 -3.03 -24.83
C ARG A 55 18.49 -2.16 -24.03
N TRP A 56 19.02 -1.47 -23.03
CA TRP A 56 18.28 -0.41 -22.34
C TRP A 56 18.05 0.78 -23.27
N PRO A 57 16.83 1.35 -23.25
CA PRO A 57 16.55 2.54 -24.03
C PRO A 57 17.31 3.75 -23.50
N VAL A 58 17.55 4.70 -24.40
CA VAL A 58 18.19 6.00 -24.16
C VAL A 58 17.26 7.11 -24.64
N MET A 59 17.63 8.38 -24.40
CA MET A 59 16.79 9.54 -24.78
C MET A 59 16.36 9.55 -26.26
N ALA A 60 17.21 9.05 -27.17
CA ALA A 60 16.88 8.95 -28.59
C ALA A 60 15.69 8.01 -28.89
N ASP A 61 15.51 6.95 -28.09
CA ASP A 61 14.45 5.95 -28.28
C ASP A 61 13.07 6.48 -27.86
N VAL A 62 13.03 7.51 -27.01
CA VAL A 62 11.80 8.09 -26.45
C VAL A 62 11.43 9.42 -27.11
N LYS A 63 12.24 9.88 -28.06
CA LYS A 63 11.96 11.07 -28.87
C LYS A 63 10.54 11.10 -29.46
N PRO A 64 9.96 9.98 -29.97
CA PRO A 64 8.57 9.98 -30.45
C PRO A 64 7.53 10.39 -29.40
N LEU A 65 7.79 10.16 -28.11
CA LEU A 65 6.94 10.65 -27.02
C LEU A 65 7.21 12.13 -26.75
N LEU A 66 8.49 12.49 -26.63
CA LEU A 66 8.92 13.84 -26.25
C LEU A 66 8.60 14.91 -27.31
N ASP A 67 8.55 14.52 -28.58
CA ASP A 67 8.21 15.39 -29.71
C ASP A 67 6.68 15.58 -29.87
N LEU A 68 5.86 14.92 -29.04
CA LEU A 68 4.41 15.14 -29.08
C LEU A 68 4.08 16.58 -28.71
N GLU A 69 3.33 17.24 -29.60
CA GLU A 69 2.91 18.62 -29.40
C GLU A 69 2.07 18.74 -28.11
N HIS A 70 2.48 19.67 -27.24
CA HIS A 70 1.85 19.91 -25.94
C HIS A 70 1.80 18.67 -25.01
N LEU A 71 2.84 17.83 -25.05
CA LEU A 71 3.01 16.77 -24.06
C LEU A 71 2.96 17.36 -22.63
N PRO A 72 2.14 16.80 -21.72
CA PRO A 72 2.14 17.23 -20.32
C PRO A 72 3.53 17.07 -19.69
N SER A 73 4.02 18.09 -18.97
CA SER A 73 5.37 18.09 -18.39
C SER A 73 5.64 16.90 -17.44
N ASN A 74 4.60 16.38 -16.79
CA ASN A 74 4.71 15.19 -15.94
C ASN A 74 4.91 13.87 -16.70
N MET A 75 4.89 13.91 -18.04
CA MET A 75 5.26 12.82 -18.94
C MET A 75 6.73 12.89 -19.38
N VAL A 76 7.45 13.94 -18.99
CA VAL A 76 8.90 14.04 -19.23
C VAL A 76 9.58 13.57 -17.95
N LEU A 77 10.00 12.30 -17.92
CA LEU A 77 10.57 11.68 -16.71
C LEU A 77 12.06 11.97 -16.51
N TRP A 78 12.77 12.41 -17.55
CA TRP A 78 14.22 12.65 -17.53
C TRP A 78 14.61 13.80 -18.45
N GLY A 79 15.72 14.47 -18.15
CA GLY A 79 16.23 15.62 -18.91
C GLY A 79 16.62 16.79 -18.01
N GLU A 80 16.66 18.00 -18.58
CA GLU A 80 17.15 19.22 -17.91
C GLU A 80 16.16 19.81 -16.89
N SER A 81 14.89 19.41 -16.95
CA SER A 81 13.87 19.85 -16.00
C SER A 81 13.92 19.05 -14.70
N MET A 82 13.49 19.68 -13.60
CA MET A 82 13.25 19.00 -12.35
C MET A 82 12.37 17.75 -12.57
N ALA A 83 12.87 16.58 -12.15
CA ALA A 83 12.16 15.32 -12.34
C ALA A 83 10.76 15.38 -11.71
N PRO A 84 9.71 14.88 -12.41
CA PRO A 84 8.33 15.03 -11.94
C PRO A 84 8.08 14.21 -10.67
N ASP A 85 7.02 14.58 -9.94
CA ASP A 85 6.57 13.86 -8.73
C ASP A 85 6.47 12.34 -8.92
N PHE A 86 6.08 11.88 -10.11
CA PHE A 86 6.01 10.45 -10.40
C PHE A 86 7.39 9.80 -10.33
N TRP A 87 8.40 10.41 -10.93
CA TRP A 87 9.78 9.93 -10.85
C TRP A 87 10.26 9.89 -9.40
N ARG A 88 10.21 11.05 -8.73
CA ARG A 88 10.75 11.23 -7.38
C ARG A 88 10.08 10.34 -6.33
N TYR A 89 8.75 10.37 -6.30
CA TYR A 89 8.01 9.73 -5.21
C TYR A 89 7.58 8.31 -5.53
N GLN A 90 7.54 7.91 -6.80
CA GLN A 90 7.03 6.59 -7.17
C GLN A 90 8.07 5.72 -7.87
N VAL A 91 8.97 6.27 -8.68
CA VAL A 91 10.01 5.47 -9.34
C VAL A 91 11.21 5.28 -8.42
N GLU A 92 11.86 6.37 -7.99
CA GLU A 92 13.09 6.31 -7.17
C GLU A 92 12.90 5.46 -5.92
N SER A 93 11.83 5.71 -5.17
CA SER A 93 11.50 4.95 -3.96
C SER A 93 11.23 3.44 -4.20
N LYS A 94 10.85 3.04 -5.42
CA LYS A 94 10.53 1.63 -5.72
C LYS A 94 11.67 0.89 -6.39
N ILE A 95 12.65 1.60 -6.93
CA ILE A 95 13.85 1.00 -7.50
C ILE A 95 15.04 1.03 -6.54
N SER A 96 14.94 1.73 -5.41
CA SER A 96 16.04 1.91 -4.45
C SER A 96 16.52 0.61 -3.80
N GLY A 97 15.67 -0.41 -3.75
CA GLY A 97 16.05 -1.73 -3.22
C GLY A 97 16.82 -2.60 -4.21
N PHE A 98 17.07 -2.15 -5.44
CA PHE A 98 17.83 -2.92 -6.43
C PHE A 98 19.24 -2.35 -6.60
N ASP A 99 20.24 -3.23 -6.69
CA ASP A 99 21.61 -2.83 -7.02
C ASP A 99 21.74 -2.57 -8.53
N LEU A 100 21.29 -1.38 -8.94
CA LEU A 100 21.31 -0.94 -10.33
C LEU A 100 22.73 -0.71 -10.85
N GLU A 101 23.69 -0.40 -9.97
CA GLU A 101 25.08 -0.13 -10.33
C GLU A 101 25.77 -1.42 -10.81
N SER A 102 25.65 -2.51 -10.05
CA SER A 102 26.23 -3.80 -10.47
C SER A 102 25.57 -4.36 -11.74
N ALA A 103 24.31 -4.02 -11.98
CA ALA A 103 23.60 -4.35 -13.21
C ALA A 103 23.90 -3.40 -14.39
N ASN A 104 24.70 -2.35 -14.19
CA ASN A 104 25.02 -1.31 -15.18
C ASN A 104 23.74 -0.65 -15.76
N ILE A 105 22.77 -0.34 -14.89
CA ILE A 105 21.50 0.30 -15.25
C ILE A 105 21.49 1.72 -14.67
N SER A 106 21.42 2.73 -15.53
CA SER A 106 21.29 4.10 -15.06
C SER A 106 19.83 4.50 -14.81
N HIS A 107 19.62 5.54 -14.01
CA HIS A 107 18.31 6.17 -13.85
C HIS A 107 17.74 6.69 -15.19
N GLU A 108 18.59 7.19 -16.09
CA GLU A 108 18.18 7.55 -17.46
C GLU A 108 17.59 6.34 -18.20
N ASN A 109 18.24 5.17 -18.09
CA ASN A 109 17.75 3.95 -18.73
C ASN A 109 16.35 3.57 -18.22
N ILE A 110 16.12 3.68 -16.92
CA ILE A 110 14.83 3.40 -16.30
C ILE A 110 13.77 4.41 -16.77
N ALA A 111 14.09 5.70 -16.76
CA ALA A 111 13.16 6.73 -17.22
C ALA A 111 12.79 6.55 -18.70
N CYS A 112 13.79 6.29 -19.55
CA CYS A 112 13.58 6.00 -20.96
C CYS A 112 12.78 4.72 -21.16
N TRP A 113 12.97 3.72 -20.30
CA TRP A 113 12.21 2.48 -20.36
C TRP A 113 10.73 2.71 -20.06
N LEU A 114 10.41 3.48 -19.01
CA LEU A 114 9.03 3.83 -18.67
C LEU A 114 8.35 4.65 -19.77
N MET A 115 9.06 5.64 -20.33
CA MET A 115 8.57 6.47 -21.44
C MET A 115 8.32 5.65 -22.71
N ARG A 116 9.27 4.78 -23.08
CA ARG A 116 9.11 3.86 -24.23
C ARG A 116 7.99 2.87 -24.01
N GLU A 117 7.83 2.35 -22.79
CA GLU A 117 6.77 1.40 -22.48
C GLU A 117 5.37 2.04 -22.52
N ALA A 118 5.24 3.32 -22.17
CA ALA A 118 3.99 4.06 -22.37
C ALA A 118 3.60 4.15 -23.85
N LEU A 119 4.58 4.37 -24.75
CA LEU A 119 4.35 4.31 -26.21
C LEU A 119 3.92 2.91 -26.65
N ASN A 120 4.62 1.87 -26.19
CA ASN A 120 4.30 0.47 -26.53
C ASN A 120 2.90 0.05 -26.08
N LEU A 121 2.45 0.54 -24.92
CA LEU A 121 1.11 0.33 -24.40
C LEU A 121 0.04 1.11 -25.19
N GLY A 122 0.45 2.04 -26.06
CA GLY A 122 -0.42 2.73 -27.00
C GLY A 122 -0.69 4.19 -26.69
N TYR A 123 0.03 4.85 -25.77
CA TYR A 123 0.01 6.31 -25.68
C TYR A 123 0.67 6.91 -26.94
N PRO A 124 0.18 8.00 -27.57
CA PRO A 124 -0.86 8.95 -27.15
C PRO A 124 -2.31 8.53 -27.45
N GLY A 125 -2.54 7.27 -27.79
CA GLY A 125 -3.84 6.73 -28.19
C GLY A 125 -4.11 6.90 -29.69
N TYR A 126 -5.06 6.12 -30.20
CA TYR A 126 -5.55 6.29 -31.57
C TYR A 126 -6.04 7.72 -31.78
N ASN A 127 -5.56 8.38 -32.85
CA ASN A 127 -5.81 9.80 -33.12
C ASN A 127 -5.51 10.74 -31.92
N HIS A 128 -4.50 10.40 -31.12
CA HIS A 128 -4.07 11.16 -29.94
C HIS A 128 -5.15 11.30 -28.85
N CYS A 129 -6.12 10.38 -28.79
CA CYS A 129 -7.25 10.49 -27.86
C CYS A 129 -6.81 10.58 -26.39
N ALA A 130 -5.79 9.83 -25.98
CA ALA A 130 -5.30 9.84 -24.60
C ALA A 130 -4.55 11.14 -24.26
N LEU A 131 -3.73 11.63 -25.18
CA LEU A 131 -3.04 12.92 -25.05
C LEU A 131 -4.05 14.08 -24.99
N ASN A 132 -5.04 14.10 -25.89
CA ASN A 132 -6.07 15.13 -25.91
C ASN A 132 -6.92 15.12 -24.65
N TYR A 133 -7.22 13.94 -24.12
CA TYR A 133 -7.89 13.80 -22.83
C TYR A 133 -7.03 14.34 -21.67
N ASP A 134 -5.74 13.99 -21.61
CA ASP A 134 -4.83 14.54 -20.58
C ASP A 134 -4.74 16.07 -20.63
N ARG A 135 -4.72 16.64 -21.84
CA ARG A 135 -4.75 18.09 -22.07
C ARG A 135 -6.07 18.70 -21.61
N HIS A 136 -7.19 18.07 -21.93
CA HIS A 136 -8.51 18.53 -21.48
C HIS A 136 -8.62 18.53 -19.95
N ILE A 137 -8.23 17.43 -19.30
CA ILE A 137 -8.21 17.34 -17.83
C ILE A 137 -7.28 18.39 -17.21
N GLY A 138 -6.09 18.59 -17.78
CA GLY A 138 -5.15 19.61 -17.33
C GLY A 138 -5.69 21.04 -17.48
N SER A 139 -6.39 21.32 -18.59
CA SER A 139 -7.03 22.61 -18.85
C SER A 139 -8.20 22.90 -17.90
N GLN A 140 -9.07 21.92 -17.68
CA GLN A 140 -10.29 22.11 -16.88
C GLN A 140 -10.04 22.11 -15.37
N TYR A 141 -9.12 21.27 -14.90
CA TYR A 141 -8.95 21.03 -13.45
C TYR A 141 -7.55 21.39 -12.95
N GLY A 142 -6.66 21.87 -13.81
CA GLY A 142 -5.28 22.21 -13.48
C GLY A 142 -4.38 20.98 -13.31
N SER A 143 -3.14 21.21 -12.88
CA SER A 143 -2.11 20.17 -12.67
C SER A 143 -1.97 19.70 -11.22
N GLY A 144 -2.66 20.34 -10.27
CA GLY A 144 -2.52 20.11 -8.82
C GLY A 144 -3.30 18.93 -8.26
N ARG A 145 -3.27 18.80 -6.92
CA ARG A 145 -3.90 17.73 -6.11
C ARG A 145 -5.38 17.99 -5.78
N GLY A 146 -5.89 19.21 -6.01
CA GLY A 146 -7.28 19.59 -5.72
C GLY A 146 -8.32 19.16 -6.76
N ARG A 147 -7.98 18.20 -7.64
CA ARG A 147 -8.88 17.75 -8.71
C ARG A 147 -9.90 16.76 -8.16
N LYS A 148 -11.08 16.74 -8.77
CA LYS A 148 -12.09 15.71 -8.47
C LYS A 148 -11.51 14.33 -8.81
N GLY A 149 -11.74 13.34 -7.96
CA GLY A 149 -11.11 12.01 -8.08
C GLY A 149 -11.37 11.29 -9.41
N TYR A 150 -12.49 11.59 -10.10
CA TYR A 150 -12.79 11.04 -11.43
C TYR A 150 -12.00 11.71 -12.57
N ALA A 151 -11.45 12.91 -12.35
CA ALA A 151 -10.75 13.70 -13.36
C ALA A 151 -9.26 13.33 -13.43
N ASP A 152 -9.00 12.03 -13.61
CA ASP A 152 -7.67 11.45 -13.63
C ASP A 152 -7.05 11.52 -15.03
N ARG A 153 -5.73 11.70 -15.11
CA ARG A 153 -4.97 11.65 -16.37
C ARG A 153 -4.60 10.22 -16.73
N LEU A 154 -4.71 9.89 -18.02
CA LEU A 154 -4.37 8.59 -18.58
C LEU A 154 -2.86 8.36 -18.63
N GLY A 155 -2.06 9.35 -19.03
CA GLY A 155 -0.61 9.18 -19.18
C GLY A 155 0.09 8.64 -17.92
N LYS A 156 -0.33 9.11 -16.72
CA LYS A 156 0.19 8.58 -15.44
C LYS A 156 -0.19 7.11 -15.21
N LYS A 157 -1.35 6.66 -15.69
CA LYS A 157 -1.77 5.25 -15.59
C LYS A 157 -0.89 4.34 -16.46
N TYR A 158 -0.50 4.80 -17.65
CA TYR A 158 0.48 4.09 -18.48
C TYR A 158 1.80 3.88 -17.73
N TYR A 159 2.31 4.90 -17.04
CA TYR A 159 3.52 4.74 -16.23
C TYR A 159 3.35 3.84 -15.01
N TRP A 160 2.18 3.80 -14.39
CA TRP A 160 1.92 2.82 -13.33
C TRP A 160 2.03 1.38 -13.86
N ILE A 161 1.42 1.10 -15.02
CA ILE A 161 1.52 -0.21 -15.67
C ILE A 161 2.98 -0.52 -16.02
N ALA A 162 3.69 0.45 -16.61
CA ALA A 162 5.10 0.31 -16.95
C ALA A 162 5.95 0.05 -15.70
N LEU A 163 5.76 0.81 -14.61
CA LEU A 163 6.51 0.63 -13.37
C LEU A 163 6.32 -0.77 -12.79
N HIS A 164 5.09 -1.28 -12.72
CA HIS A 164 4.86 -2.66 -12.25
C HIS A 164 5.53 -3.71 -13.14
N ARG A 165 5.62 -3.45 -14.46
CA ARG A 165 6.36 -4.31 -15.40
C ARG A 165 7.88 -4.21 -15.22
N LEU A 166 8.40 -3.02 -14.98
CA LEU A 166 9.81 -2.78 -14.72
C LEU A 166 10.25 -3.50 -13.45
N LEU A 167 9.48 -3.37 -12.36
CA LEU A 167 9.80 -4.02 -11.09
C LEU A 167 9.86 -5.55 -11.22
N GLY A 168 8.99 -6.17 -12.03
CA GLY A 168 9.09 -7.61 -12.27
C GLY A 168 10.31 -8.00 -13.12
N ILE A 169 10.79 -7.14 -14.02
CA ILE A 169 12.07 -7.34 -14.71
C ILE A 169 13.24 -7.23 -13.74
N LEU A 170 13.28 -6.16 -12.93
CA LEU A 170 14.37 -5.93 -11.98
C LEU A 170 14.41 -7.05 -10.95
N ALA A 171 13.28 -7.38 -10.33
CA ALA A 171 13.20 -8.43 -9.32
C ALA A 171 13.55 -9.84 -9.80
N SER A 172 13.56 -10.11 -11.11
CA SER A 172 14.01 -11.40 -11.66
C SER A 172 15.49 -11.42 -12.03
N ASN A 173 16.16 -10.27 -12.13
CA ASN A 173 17.45 -10.17 -12.81
C ASN A 173 18.49 -9.27 -12.11
N VAL A 174 18.07 -8.44 -11.16
CA VAL A 174 18.92 -7.49 -10.47
C VAL A 174 18.97 -7.86 -8.99
N PRO A 175 20.16 -7.99 -8.38
CA PRO A 175 20.29 -8.26 -6.96
C PRO A 175 19.58 -7.20 -6.11
N ALA A 176 19.11 -7.61 -4.94
CA ALA A 176 18.69 -6.67 -3.92
C ALA A 176 19.91 -5.88 -3.43
N LEU A 177 19.73 -4.59 -3.20
CA LEU A 177 20.70 -3.73 -2.53
C LEU A 177 20.56 -3.90 -1.02
N GLU A 178 21.67 -4.13 -0.33
CA GLU A 178 21.71 -4.14 1.14
C GLU A 178 21.34 -2.74 1.67
N ASP A 179 20.38 -2.67 2.59
CA ASP A 179 20.07 -1.43 3.29
C ASP A 179 20.99 -1.29 4.51
N PRO A 180 21.92 -0.32 4.53
CA PRO A 180 22.86 -0.17 5.64
C PRO A 180 22.19 0.27 6.96
N TYR A 181 20.91 0.64 6.91
CA TYR A 181 20.11 1.02 8.08
C TYR A 181 19.13 -0.07 8.53
N SER A 182 19.15 -1.25 7.88
CA SER A 182 18.31 -2.39 8.23
C SER A 182 19.14 -3.65 8.41
N ASP A 183 18.84 -4.44 9.44
CA ASP A 183 19.39 -5.78 9.61
C ASP A 183 18.68 -6.83 8.72
N TYR A 184 17.65 -6.40 7.96
CA TYR A 184 16.91 -7.27 7.05
C TYR A 184 17.55 -7.33 5.67
N GLU A 185 18.00 -8.52 5.31
CA GLU A 185 18.41 -8.85 3.94
C GLU A 185 17.25 -9.50 3.17
N PRO A 186 16.83 -8.96 2.01
CA PRO A 186 15.82 -9.58 1.17
C PRO A 186 16.23 -11.00 0.75
N THR A 187 15.44 -12.00 1.17
CA THR A 187 15.67 -13.40 0.77
C THR A 187 15.15 -13.67 -0.64
N SER A 188 15.42 -14.86 -1.18
CA SER A 188 14.88 -15.31 -2.47
C SER A 188 13.35 -15.32 -2.55
N ASP A 189 12.67 -15.34 -1.39
CA ASP A 189 11.21 -15.32 -1.28
C ASP A 189 10.64 -13.90 -1.09
N HIS A 190 11.47 -12.86 -1.18
CA HIS A 190 11.03 -11.47 -1.04
C HIS A 190 10.03 -11.07 -2.12
N LEU A 191 8.91 -10.51 -1.70
CA LEU A 191 7.78 -10.12 -2.54
C LEU A 191 7.83 -8.62 -2.83
N TRP A 192 8.49 -8.25 -3.92
CA TRP A 192 8.59 -6.87 -4.40
C TRP A 192 7.23 -6.24 -4.74
N SER A 193 6.22 -7.07 -5.00
CA SER A 193 4.84 -6.64 -5.23
C SER A 193 4.24 -5.92 -4.02
N VAL A 194 4.65 -6.27 -2.79
CA VAL A 194 4.08 -5.72 -1.55
C VAL A 194 4.18 -4.19 -1.53
N ASP A 195 5.28 -3.65 -2.01
CA ASP A 195 5.54 -2.20 -2.03
C ASP A 195 4.70 -1.42 -3.04
N VAL A 196 4.04 -2.09 -3.97
CA VAL A 196 3.23 -1.46 -5.02
C VAL A 196 1.76 -1.84 -5.01
N ARG A 197 1.32 -2.57 -3.98
CA ARG A 197 -0.10 -2.84 -3.73
C ARG A 197 -0.82 -1.54 -3.34
N LYS A 198 -1.99 -1.33 -3.94
CA LYS A 198 -2.81 -0.12 -3.74
C LYS A 198 -4.29 -0.39 -3.55
N VAL A 199 -4.77 -1.48 -4.13
CA VAL A 199 -6.17 -1.91 -4.04
C VAL A 199 -6.12 -3.38 -3.69
N ASP A 200 -6.83 -3.71 -2.62
CA ASP A 200 -7.05 -5.08 -2.24
C ASP A 200 -8.20 -5.66 -3.08
N LEU A 201 -7.87 -6.55 -4.02
CA LEU A 201 -8.87 -7.20 -4.87
C LEU A 201 -9.67 -8.30 -4.14
N THR A 202 -9.23 -8.65 -2.93
CA THR A 202 -9.92 -9.61 -2.05
C THR A 202 -10.91 -8.93 -1.12
N ASP A 203 -10.86 -7.59 -1.03
CA ASP A 203 -11.85 -6.80 -0.32
C ASP A 203 -13.14 -6.71 -1.14
N VAL A 204 -14.05 -7.64 -0.84
CA VAL A 204 -15.37 -7.72 -1.48
C VAL A 204 -16.45 -6.98 -0.69
N ARG A 205 -16.08 -6.16 0.30
CA ARG A 205 -17.07 -5.50 1.18
C ARG A 205 -18.06 -4.62 0.42
N ASP A 206 -17.63 -4.02 -0.68
CA ASP A 206 -18.47 -3.19 -1.56
C ASP A 206 -19.60 -3.96 -2.26
N ILE A 207 -19.50 -5.29 -2.35
CA ILE A 207 -20.50 -6.16 -3.01
C ILE A 207 -21.13 -7.18 -2.04
N THR A 208 -20.68 -7.24 -0.80
CA THR A 208 -21.33 -8.03 0.25
C THR A 208 -22.37 -7.18 0.96
N ALA A 209 -23.43 -7.83 1.45
CA ALA A 209 -24.36 -7.14 2.35
C ALA A 209 -23.57 -6.57 3.55
N GLU A 210 -23.89 -5.34 3.95
CA GLU A 210 -23.31 -4.76 5.17
C GLU A 210 -23.55 -5.72 6.33
N SER A 211 -22.46 -6.05 7.02
CA SER A 211 -22.57 -6.86 8.24
C SER A 211 -23.24 -6.00 9.30
N VAL A 212 -24.38 -6.47 9.82
CA VAL A 212 -25.02 -5.87 10.98
C VAL A 212 -24.23 -6.30 12.20
N TYR A 213 -23.26 -5.50 12.61
CA TYR A 213 -22.59 -5.67 13.87
C TYR A 213 -23.50 -5.20 15.01
N PRO A 214 -23.47 -5.86 16.19
CA PRO A 214 -24.16 -5.33 17.36
C PRO A 214 -23.68 -3.91 17.61
N VAL A 215 -24.61 -3.00 17.92
CA VAL A 215 -24.26 -1.65 18.33
C VAL A 215 -23.65 -1.75 19.72
N LEU A 216 -22.32 -1.89 19.75
CA LEU A 216 -21.51 -1.91 20.98
C LEU A 216 -21.33 -0.51 21.59
N MET A 217 -21.88 0.52 20.94
CA MET A 217 -21.52 1.93 21.14
C MET A 217 -22.78 2.78 21.35
N GLU A 218 -23.18 2.99 22.59
CA GLU A 218 -24.05 4.12 22.98
C GLU A 218 -23.48 4.96 24.13
N GLU A 219 -22.38 4.55 24.78
CA GLU A 219 -21.90 5.20 25.99
C GLU A 219 -20.45 5.66 25.89
N THR A 220 -20.28 6.95 25.62
CA THR A 220 -19.36 7.81 26.37
C THR A 220 -19.78 9.25 26.14
N ASN A 221 -20.39 9.86 27.15
CA ASN A 221 -20.51 11.30 27.26
C ASN A 221 -19.61 11.68 28.44
N TYR A 222 -18.32 11.91 28.18
CA TYR A 222 -17.48 12.53 29.18
C TYR A 222 -18.11 13.88 29.56
N ALA A 223 -18.36 14.08 30.85
CA ALA A 223 -19.01 15.30 31.31
C ALA A 223 -18.01 16.46 31.28
N PHE A 224 -18.22 17.41 30.37
CA PHE A 224 -17.40 18.62 30.29
C PHE A 224 -17.86 19.66 31.31
N PRO A 225 -16.92 20.37 31.97
CA PRO A 225 -17.27 21.44 32.88
C PRO A 225 -17.74 22.68 32.09
N ASP A 226 -18.33 23.64 32.78
CA ASP A 226 -18.58 24.96 32.18
C ASP A 226 -17.26 25.59 31.70
N ARG A 227 -17.27 26.18 30.50
CA ARG A 227 -16.07 26.77 29.88
C ARG A 227 -15.45 27.92 30.70
N ASN A 228 -16.19 28.53 31.62
CA ASN A 228 -15.72 29.60 32.52
C ASN A 228 -15.24 29.10 33.88
N SER A 229 -15.28 27.79 34.13
CA SER A 229 -14.80 27.18 35.37
C SER A 229 -13.26 27.09 35.41
N ASP A 230 -12.70 26.56 36.50
CA ASP A 230 -11.26 26.30 36.58
C ASP A 230 -10.88 25.08 35.71
N ILE A 231 -10.70 25.34 34.41
CA ILE A 231 -10.29 24.34 33.42
C ILE A 231 -8.94 23.69 33.82
N LYS A 232 -8.03 24.48 34.41
CA LYS A 232 -6.72 23.94 34.85
C LYS A 232 -6.86 23.02 36.04
N GLY A 233 -7.81 23.28 36.93
CA GLY A 233 -8.18 22.39 38.03
C GLY A 233 -8.79 21.10 37.50
N TRP A 234 -9.78 21.22 36.60
CA TRP A 234 -10.47 20.08 35.98
C TRP A 234 -9.52 19.12 35.25
N VAL A 235 -8.57 19.61 34.44
CA VAL A 235 -7.57 18.75 33.77
C VAL A 235 -6.74 17.91 34.75
N ARG A 236 -6.66 18.31 36.03
CA ARG A 236 -5.89 17.60 37.07
C ARG A 236 -6.73 16.68 37.95
N THR A 237 -8.05 16.61 37.75
CA THR A 237 -8.97 15.87 38.63
C THR A 237 -8.81 14.35 38.51
N ASP A 238 -8.16 13.85 37.45
CA ASP A 238 -7.88 12.43 37.20
C ASP A 238 -9.12 11.52 37.38
N ASP A 239 -10.25 11.99 36.83
CA ASP A 239 -11.58 11.36 36.90
C ASP A 239 -11.97 10.65 35.59
N LEU A 240 -10.96 10.21 34.82
CA LEU A 240 -11.19 9.42 33.61
C LEU A 240 -11.89 8.10 33.97
N SER A 241 -12.79 7.65 33.10
CA SER A 241 -13.44 6.34 33.24
C SER A 241 -12.40 5.22 33.42
N PRO A 242 -12.63 4.26 34.35
CA PRO A 242 -11.72 3.14 34.55
C PRO A 242 -11.39 2.41 33.25
N TYR A 243 -10.13 2.03 33.04
CA TYR A 243 -9.68 1.42 31.79
C TYR A 243 -10.44 0.12 31.47
N GLU A 244 -10.80 -0.67 32.47
CA GLU A 244 -11.57 -1.89 32.32
C GLU A 244 -12.96 -1.61 31.73
N ALA A 245 -13.63 -0.56 32.22
CA ALA A 245 -14.93 -0.13 31.71
C ALA A 245 -14.83 0.35 30.26
N CYS A 246 -13.69 0.91 29.84
CA CYS A 246 -13.43 1.35 28.48
C CYS A 246 -13.04 0.21 27.51
N LEU A 247 -12.46 -0.88 28.02
CA LEU A 247 -11.97 -2.02 27.24
C LEU A 247 -12.99 -3.15 27.11
N ILE A 248 -13.79 -3.39 28.15
CA ILE A 248 -14.82 -4.42 28.18
C ILE A 248 -16.16 -3.76 27.85
N ARG A 249 -16.79 -4.19 26.77
CA ARG A 249 -18.10 -3.69 26.31
C ARG A 249 -19.12 -4.79 26.37
N THR A 250 -20.34 -4.45 26.78
CA THR A 250 -21.45 -5.40 26.80
C THR A 250 -22.45 -5.00 25.72
N ASP A 251 -22.84 -5.94 24.87
CA ASP A 251 -23.87 -5.68 23.85
C ASP A 251 -25.29 -5.70 24.46
N LYS A 252 -26.30 -5.49 23.60
CA LYS A 252 -27.71 -5.41 24.02
C LYS A 252 -28.24 -6.77 24.50
N GLU A 253 -27.56 -7.84 24.12
CA GLU A 253 -27.85 -9.22 24.44
C GLU A 253 -27.14 -9.67 25.74
N GLY A 254 -26.22 -8.87 26.27
CA GLY A 254 -25.49 -9.13 27.52
C GLY A 254 -24.14 -9.81 27.34
N GLU A 255 -23.67 -9.99 26.10
CA GLU A 255 -22.37 -10.60 25.81
C GLU A 255 -21.22 -9.60 26.00
N GLN A 256 -20.12 -10.09 26.56
CA GLN A 256 -18.93 -9.29 26.83
C GLN A 256 -17.92 -9.37 25.69
N TRP A 257 -17.48 -8.20 25.24
CA TRP A 257 -16.52 -7.99 24.18
C TRP A 257 -15.31 -7.27 24.74
N VAL A 258 -14.11 -7.72 24.35
CA VAL A 258 -12.84 -7.03 24.67
C VAL A 258 -12.36 -6.32 23.42
N ALA A 259 -12.21 -4.99 23.49
CA ALA A 259 -11.77 -4.22 22.35
C ALA A 259 -10.26 -4.39 22.11
N LEU A 260 -9.88 -4.95 20.95
CA LEU A 260 -8.46 -5.04 20.53
C LEU A 260 -7.89 -3.68 20.13
N SER A 261 -8.73 -2.82 19.55
CA SER A 261 -8.45 -1.41 19.32
C SER A 261 -9.73 -0.63 19.57
N HIS A 262 -9.65 0.43 20.36
CA HIS A 262 -10.77 1.31 20.60
C HIS A 262 -10.27 2.74 20.75
N SER A 263 -10.99 3.68 20.15
CA SER A 263 -10.79 5.09 20.41
C SER A 263 -12.15 5.73 20.54
N TYR A 264 -12.26 6.65 21.49
CA TYR A 264 -13.42 7.53 21.59
C TYR A 264 -12.96 8.98 21.58
N TRP A 265 -13.86 9.83 21.08
CA TRP A 265 -13.65 11.26 20.98
C TRP A 265 -14.92 11.94 21.44
N ASP A 266 -14.84 12.49 22.65
CA ASP A 266 -15.91 13.29 23.23
C ASP A 266 -15.50 14.76 23.13
N GLU A 267 -16.47 15.63 22.83
CA GLU A 267 -16.25 17.07 22.80
C GLU A 267 -17.49 17.85 23.24
N ASP A 268 -17.27 19.04 23.79
CA ASP A 268 -18.35 19.93 24.26
C ASP A 268 -18.96 20.81 23.15
N LYS A 269 -18.69 20.48 21.89
CA LYS A 269 -19.22 21.24 20.75
C LYS A 269 -20.70 20.94 20.52
N ALA A 270 -21.44 21.98 20.14
CA ALA A 270 -22.74 21.75 19.52
C ALA A 270 -22.54 21.09 18.13
N PRO A 271 -23.49 20.25 17.65
CA PRO A 271 -23.38 19.53 16.36
C PRO A 271 -23.09 20.41 15.12
N ASN A 272 -23.29 21.73 15.23
CA ASN A 272 -23.18 22.69 14.14
C ASN A 272 -22.02 23.69 14.33
N GLU A 273 -21.20 23.53 15.37
CA GLU A 273 -20.12 24.47 15.70
C GLU A 273 -18.85 24.12 14.94
N ASN A 274 -18.34 25.07 14.14
CA ASN A 274 -17.19 24.83 13.26
C ASN A 274 -15.88 24.87 14.07
N SER A 275 -15.11 23.78 14.06
CA SER A 275 -13.96 23.54 14.96
C SER A 275 -12.79 24.51 14.82
N TRP A 276 -12.76 25.32 13.76
CA TRP A 276 -11.65 26.23 13.46
C TRP A 276 -11.83 27.64 14.06
N ASN A 277 -13.02 27.97 14.58
CA ASN A 277 -13.35 29.36 14.94
C ASN A 277 -13.63 29.59 16.44
N SER A 278 -13.84 28.54 17.23
CA SER A 278 -14.19 28.64 18.66
C SER A 278 -13.34 27.68 19.50
N PRO A 279 -12.88 28.09 20.71
CA PRO A 279 -12.28 27.17 21.66
C PRO A 279 -13.32 26.16 22.16
N TYR A 280 -12.89 24.91 22.33
CA TYR A 280 -13.72 23.81 22.80
C TYR A 280 -12.89 22.86 23.68
N LEU A 281 -13.57 22.08 24.51
CA LEU A 281 -12.96 21.01 25.31
C LEU A 281 -13.20 19.67 24.60
N ALA A 282 -12.18 18.81 24.63
CA ALA A 282 -12.29 17.46 24.12
C ALA A 282 -11.46 16.49 24.94
N VAL A 283 -12.00 15.28 25.10
CA VAL A 283 -11.28 14.14 25.64
C VAL A 283 -11.12 13.12 24.52
N ARG A 284 -9.89 12.64 24.37
CA ARG A 284 -9.55 11.57 23.44
C ARG A 284 -8.80 10.50 24.19
N ALA A 285 -9.29 9.28 24.09
CA ALA A 285 -8.59 8.13 24.61
C ALA A 285 -8.38 7.12 23.49
N TYR A 286 -7.20 6.50 23.51
CA TYR A 286 -6.78 5.50 22.54
C TYR A 286 -6.36 4.26 23.31
N TYR A 287 -7.09 3.18 23.07
CA TYR A 287 -6.85 1.88 23.64
C TYR A 287 -6.31 0.96 22.55
N SER A 288 -5.25 0.27 22.89
CA SER A 288 -4.69 -0.82 22.11
C SER A 288 -4.51 -2.00 23.06
N SER A 289 -5.00 -3.17 22.66
CA SER A 289 -4.88 -4.39 23.44
C SER A 289 -4.20 -5.47 22.62
N ALA A 290 -3.44 -6.33 23.29
CA ALA A 290 -2.74 -7.43 22.66
C ALA A 290 -3.12 -8.73 23.36
N LEU A 291 -3.34 -9.78 22.56
CA LEU A 291 -3.48 -11.14 23.08
C LEU A 291 -2.08 -11.74 23.18
N ILE A 292 -1.68 -12.11 24.40
CA ILE A 292 -0.36 -12.65 24.69
C ILE A 292 -0.53 -14.11 25.09
N ASN A 293 0.27 -14.99 24.49
CA ASN A 293 0.31 -16.39 24.89
C ASN A 293 0.92 -16.50 26.31
N GLU A 294 0.28 -17.26 27.19
CA GLU A 294 0.70 -17.47 28.59
C GLU A 294 2.16 -17.98 28.73
N SER A 295 2.68 -18.64 27.71
CA SER A 295 4.08 -19.10 27.65
C SER A 295 5.09 -17.95 27.60
N ILE A 296 4.68 -16.72 27.26
CA ILE A 296 5.53 -15.53 27.27
C ILE A 296 5.61 -15.01 28.72
N GLN A 297 6.43 -15.68 29.53
CA GLN A 297 6.50 -15.43 30.98
C GLN A 297 7.14 -14.09 31.39
N ASN A 298 7.71 -13.32 30.45
CA ASN A 298 8.48 -12.11 30.75
C ASN A 298 8.13 -10.95 29.81
N PHE A 299 6.84 -10.65 29.66
CA PHE A 299 6.42 -9.44 28.96
C PHE A 299 6.83 -8.19 29.76
N LYS A 300 7.97 -7.58 29.42
CA LYS A 300 8.49 -6.39 30.09
C LYS A 300 7.83 -5.13 29.52
N GLN A 301 7.69 -4.07 30.34
CA GLN A 301 7.18 -2.76 29.92
C GLN A 301 7.84 -2.19 28.66
N LYS A 302 9.14 -2.49 28.43
CA LYS A 302 9.86 -2.07 27.23
C LYS A 302 9.32 -2.77 25.96
N SER A 303 9.06 -4.07 26.05
CA SER A 303 8.43 -4.88 24.99
C SER A 303 6.99 -4.44 24.70
N ALA A 304 6.27 -3.95 25.71
CA ALA A 304 4.93 -3.37 25.54
C ALA A 304 4.98 -2.08 24.70
N ARG A 305 5.94 -1.19 24.99
CA ARG A 305 6.11 0.07 24.24
C ARG A 305 6.39 -0.19 22.76
N ASP A 306 7.23 -1.17 22.46
CA ASP A 306 7.56 -1.56 21.09
C ASP A 306 6.29 -2.07 20.37
N ILE A 307 5.56 -3.03 20.95
CA ILE A 307 4.32 -3.57 20.35
C ILE A 307 3.28 -2.50 20.04
N PHE A 308 3.11 -1.51 20.91
CA PHE A 308 2.14 -0.44 20.69
C PHE A 308 2.68 0.69 19.80
N GLN A 309 4.00 0.97 19.78
CA GLN A 309 4.59 1.91 18.83
C GLN A 309 4.57 1.37 17.40
N TYR A 310 4.81 0.08 17.21
CA TYR A 310 4.69 -0.58 15.90
C TYR A 310 3.21 -0.77 15.52
N ASN A 311 2.31 -1.20 16.42
CA ASN A 311 0.88 -1.34 16.09
C ASN A 311 0.11 -0.03 15.84
N GLN A 312 0.54 1.11 16.40
CA GLN A 312 -0.17 2.38 16.20
C GLN A 312 0.12 3.06 14.85
N GLY A 313 0.97 2.45 14.01
CA GLY A 313 1.26 2.89 12.64
C GLY A 313 1.07 1.80 11.58
N ASN A 314 0.98 0.52 11.98
CA ASN A 314 0.90 -0.61 11.05
C ASN A 314 -0.52 -0.79 10.51
N SER A 315 -1.03 0.24 9.84
CA SER A 315 -1.89 -0.01 8.70
C SER A 315 -1.03 -0.76 7.68
N CYS A 316 -0.97 -2.09 7.78
CA CYS A 316 -0.43 -2.95 6.76
C CYS A 316 -1.37 -2.92 5.53
N TYR A 317 -1.65 -1.74 4.98
CA TYR A 317 -2.51 -1.52 3.81
C TYR A 317 -1.94 -2.20 2.54
N ARG A 318 -0.70 -2.70 2.64
CA ARG A 318 -0.02 -3.50 1.62
C ARG A 318 -0.37 -4.99 1.74
N GLY A 319 -0.79 -5.47 2.91
CA GLY A 319 -1.40 -6.79 3.06
C GLY A 319 -2.82 -6.79 2.49
N TYR A 320 -3.23 -7.89 1.88
CA TYR A 320 -4.62 -8.09 1.50
C TYR A 320 -5.41 -8.75 2.63
N LEU A 321 -6.72 -8.51 2.68
CA LEU A 321 -7.66 -8.98 3.69
C LEU A 321 -7.74 -10.50 3.72
N ALA A 322 -7.69 -11.16 2.55
CA ALA A 322 -7.71 -12.61 2.45
C ALA A 322 -6.33 -13.28 2.62
N GLU A 323 -5.27 -12.52 2.91
CA GLU A 323 -3.96 -13.09 3.25
C GLU A 323 -3.90 -13.37 4.77
N TYR A 324 -3.39 -14.54 5.13
CA TYR A 324 -3.27 -14.93 6.53
C TYR A 324 -2.21 -14.08 7.26
N PRO A 325 -2.41 -13.70 8.54
CA PRO A 325 -1.44 -12.94 9.32
C PRO A 325 -0.05 -13.59 9.47
N ASP A 326 0.06 -14.91 9.31
CA ASP A 326 1.32 -15.66 9.36
C ASP A 326 1.91 -15.97 7.96
N SER A 327 1.29 -15.43 6.90
CA SER A 327 1.76 -15.57 5.53
C SER A 327 3.09 -14.84 5.28
N PRO A 328 3.82 -15.20 4.20
CA PRO A 328 5.07 -14.52 3.85
C PRO A 328 4.93 -12.99 3.70
N VAL A 329 3.76 -12.49 3.27
CA VAL A 329 3.51 -11.06 3.13
C VAL A 329 3.58 -10.34 4.47
N TYR A 330 2.85 -10.82 5.48
CA TYR A 330 2.85 -10.18 6.80
C TYR A 330 4.17 -10.39 7.53
N LYS A 331 4.86 -11.52 7.33
CA LYS A 331 6.23 -11.71 7.81
C LYS A 331 7.19 -10.69 7.21
N GLN A 332 7.10 -10.42 5.90
CA GLN A 332 7.92 -9.40 5.24
C GLN A 332 7.57 -8.00 5.76
N LEU A 333 6.29 -7.67 5.91
CA LEU A 333 5.88 -6.35 6.42
C LEU A 333 6.41 -6.09 7.84
N LEU A 334 6.42 -7.09 8.71
CA LEU A 334 6.98 -6.99 10.06
C LEU A 334 8.50 -6.85 10.10
N ASN A 335 9.21 -7.25 9.04
CA ASN A 335 10.67 -7.19 8.96
C ASN A 335 11.18 -5.98 8.15
N ASN A 336 10.31 -5.35 7.35
CA ASN A 336 10.61 -4.18 6.51
C ASN A 336 10.32 -2.84 7.22
N GLU A 337 9.77 -2.88 8.43
CA GLU A 337 9.48 -1.76 9.32
C GLU A 337 10.41 -1.78 10.54
#